data_AF-A0A061FSI6-F1
#
_entry.id   AF-A0A061FSI6-F1
#
_cell.length_a   1.000
_cell.length_b   1.000
_cell.length_c   1.000
_cell.angle_alpha   90.00
_cell.angle_beta   90.00
_cell.angle_gamma   90.00
#
_symmetry.space_group_name_H-M   'P 1'
#
loop_
_entity.id
_entity.type
_entity.pdbx_description
1 polymer ?
#
loop_
_entity_poly.entity_id
_entity_poly.type
_entity_poly.pdbx_seq_one_letter_code
_entity_poly.pdbx_strand_id
1 'polypeptide(L)'
;MNVDDFPQERFPDPKSLVKDLHHIGFKAIWMPDPGIKHEKGYFVYDSGTDHDAWIQEANGMYFVGDVWPGPCVFPDFTQSKIRSWWANLVRDFISNGVDGIWNDMNEPAIFKAYGMLMARSTYEEMELADKRKHPFVLTRAGFIASQRYAAMWTGDNLSNWEHLHMSISMVLQLGLSGQPLSRPDIGGFAGNATPKLFGRWMGFGAMFPLCHGHSETDTINHEPWSFGEEEPPMCVLQLKYVLKQEGLKIIILQLVRLSPKGVHGDFHCVWEFIAQA
;
A
#
# COMPACT_ATOMS: atom_id res chain seq x y z
N MET A 1 -4.69 14.31 -6.35
CA MET A 1 -3.69 13.34 -6.79
C MET A 1 -3.80 13.23 -8.28
N ASN A 2 -2.78 13.64 -9.01
CA ASN A 2 -2.80 13.76 -10.46
C ASN A 2 -1.49 13.21 -11.06
N VAL A 3 -1.44 13.08 -12.39
CA VAL A 3 -0.24 12.67 -13.13
C VAL A 3 0.98 13.54 -12.78
N ASP A 4 0.74 14.82 -12.52
CA ASP A 4 1.78 15.79 -12.18
C ASP A 4 2.42 15.54 -10.81
N ASP A 5 1.81 14.70 -9.97
CA ASP A 5 2.38 14.32 -8.68
C ASP A 5 3.42 13.18 -8.81
N PHE A 6 3.58 12.60 -10.01
CA PHE A 6 4.66 11.66 -10.28
C PHE A 6 5.95 12.39 -10.67
N PRO A 7 7.11 12.00 -10.11
CA PRO A 7 8.38 12.58 -10.51
C PRO A 7 8.63 12.31 -11.99
N GLN A 8 8.50 13.37 -12.80
CA GLN A 8 8.57 13.29 -14.26
C GLN A 8 9.90 12.75 -14.78
N GLU A 9 10.98 12.91 -14.02
CA GLU A 9 12.29 12.35 -14.34
C GLU A 9 12.31 10.81 -14.30
N ARG A 10 11.46 10.19 -13.46
CA ARG A 10 11.41 8.74 -13.24
C ARG A 10 10.20 8.09 -13.89
N PHE A 11 9.05 8.77 -13.84
CA PHE A 11 7.77 8.29 -14.37
C PHE A 11 7.13 9.34 -15.27
N PRO A 12 7.75 9.64 -16.44
CA PRO A 12 7.23 10.66 -17.37
C PRO A 12 5.88 10.27 -17.99
N ASP A 13 5.61 8.97 -18.12
CA ASP A 13 4.32 8.45 -18.59
C ASP A 13 3.84 7.28 -17.71
N PRO A 14 3.19 7.58 -16.57
CA PRO A 14 2.61 6.58 -15.68
C PRO A 14 1.61 5.66 -16.39
N LYS A 15 0.86 6.18 -17.36
CA LYS A 15 -0.18 5.42 -18.07
C LYS A 15 0.44 4.37 -18.98
N SER A 16 1.50 4.73 -19.71
CA SER A 16 2.23 3.77 -20.54
C SER A 16 2.84 2.66 -19.69
N LEU A 17 3.40 3.01 -18.53
CA LEU A 17 3.96 2.00 -17.62
C LEU A 17 2.91 0.98 -17.19
N VAL A 18 1.74 1.46 -16.75
CA VAL A 18 0.63 0.59 -16.36
C VAL A 18 0.17 -0.28 -17.52
N LYS A 19 0.10 0.28 -18.73
CA LYS A 19 -0.27 -0.47 -19.93
C LYS A 19 0.72 -1.60 -20.23
N ASP A 20 2.01 -1.34 -20.09
CA ASP A 20 3.05 -2.35 -20.29
C ASP A 20 2.95 -3.47 -19.23
N LEU A 21 2.70 -3.11 -17.97
CA LEU A 21 2.40 -4.08 -16.90
C LEU A 21 1.16 -4.92 -17.24
N HIS A 22 0.07 -4.30 -17.68
CA HIS A 22 -1.14 -5.02 -18.09
C HIS A 22 -0.87 -5.98 -19.26
N HIS A 23 0.00 -5.60 -20.21
CA HIS A 23 0.35 -6.44 -21.36
C HIS A 23 1.03 -7.75 -20.95
N ILE A 24 1.84 -7.73 -19.91
CA ILE A 24 2.50 -8.93 -19.36
C ILE A 24 1.66 -9.64 -18.29
N GLY A 25 0.40 -9.21 -18.09
CA GLY A 25 -0.55 -9.85 -17.17
C GLY A 25 -0.45 -9.38 -15.71
N PHE A 26 0.23 -8.25 -15.47
CA PHE A 26 0.43 -7.65 -14.15
C PHE A 26 -0.63 -6.57 -13.87
N LYS A 27 -0.68 -6.12 -12.62
CA LYS A 27 -1.54 -5.00 -12.19
C LYS A 27 -0.69 -4.00 -11.43
N ALA A 28 -1.13 -2.75 -11.43
CA ALA A 28 -0.36 -1.67 -10.83
C ALA A 28 -1.06 -1.16 -9.57
N ILE A 29 -0.32 -1.09 -8.46
CA ILE A 29 -0.79 -0.54 -7.19
C ILE A 29 0.15 0.55 -6.73
N TRP A 30 -0.46 1.58 -6.17
CA TRP A 30 0.19 2.85 -5.92
C TRP A 30 -0.17 3.32 -4.52
N MET A 31 0.75 4.03 -3.89
CA MET A 31 0.66 4.35 -2.46
C MET A 31 0.40 5.84 -2.22
N PRO A 32 -0.88 6.26 -2.11
CA PRO A 32 -1.25 7.58 -1.65
C PRO A 32 -1.32 7.66 -0.12
N ASP A 33 -0.56 8.60 0.43
CA ASP A 33 -0.54 8.90 1.86
C ASP A 33 -1.48 10.06 2.21
N PRO A 34 -2.01 10.13 3.44
CA PRO A 34 -2.90 11.21 3.87
C PRO A 34 -2.15 12.51 4.18
N GLY A 35 -0.83 12.48 4.33
CA GLY A 35 -0.01 13.68 4.56
C GLY A 35 0.09 14.52 3.29
N ILE A 36 -0.68 15.60 3.20
CA ILE A 36 -0.64 16.54 2.07
C ILE A 36 0.36 17.64 2.38
N LYS A 37 1.35 17.82 1.49
CA LYS A 37 2.38 18.86 1.65
C LYS A 37 1.74 20.23 1.90
N HIS A 38 2.17 20.89 2.98
CA HIS A 38 1.69 22.21 3.36
C HIS A 38 2.35 23.29 2.49
N GLU A 39 1.91 23.37 1.23
CA GLU A 39 2.51 24.25 0.23
C GLU A 39 1.43 24.93 -0.61
N LYS A 40 1.36 26.26 -0.54
CA LYS A 40 0.45 27.06 -1.35
C LYS A 40 0.84 26.95 -2.83
N GLY A 41 -0.15 26.75 -3.70
CA GLY A 41 0.07 26.50 -5.12
C GLY A 41 0.11 25.01 -5.47
N TYR A 42 0.22 24.12 -4.48
CA TYR A 42 0.01 22.70 -4.69
C TYR A 42 -1.49 22.42 -4.78
N PHE A 43 -1.93 21.90 -5.93
CA PHE A 43 -3.36 21.72 -6.24
C PHE A 43 -4.15 21.02 -5.14
N VAL A 44 -3.62 19.95 -4.55
CA VAL A 44 -4.33 19.20 -3.50
C VAL A 44 -4.44 20.01 -2.22
N TYR A 45 -3.40 20.77 -1.87
CA TYR A 45 -3.43 21.67 -0.72
C TYR A 45 -4.39 22.85 -0.92
N ASP A 46 -4.37 23.49 -2.08
CA ASP A 46 -5.26 24.61 -2.37
C ASP A 46 -6.72 24.13 -2.40
N SER A 47 -7.00 23.01 -3.10
CA SER A 47 -8.33 22.41 -3.18
C SER A 47 -8.87 21.98 -1.81
N GLY A 48 -8.05 21.36 -0.96
CA GLY A 48 -8.50 20.95 0.37
C GLY A 48 -8.73 22.16 1.29
N THR A 49 -7.96 23.24 1.14
CA THR A 49 -8.19 24.49 1.86
C THR A 49 -9.54 25.11 1.50
N ASP A 50 -9.89 25.14 0.21
CA ASP A 50 -11.19 25.63 -0.28
C ASP A 50 -12.40 24.83 0.25
N HIS A 51 -12.17 23.59 0.70
CA HIS A 51 -13.22 22.70 1.22
C HIS A 51 -13.24 22.58 2.75
N ASP A 52 -12.39 23.33 3.46
CA ASP A 52 -12.09 23.16 4.89
C ASP A 52 -11.78 21.70 5.23
N ALA A 53 -10.86 21.10 4.48
CA ALA A 53 -10.57 19.66 4.56
C ALA A 53 -9.66 19.28 5.74
N TRP A 54 -8.90 20.22 6.28
CA TRP A 54 -7.80 19.92 7.19
C TRP A 54 -8.24 19.72 8.64
N ILE A 55 -7.61 18.77 9.32
CA ILE A 55 -7.67 18.66 10.77
C ILE A 55 -7.20 19.96 11.40
N GLN A 56 -7.93 20.44 12.40
CA GLN A 56 -7.62 21.67 13.14
C GLN A 56 -7.22 21.36 14.58
N GLU A 57 -6.33 22.17 15.13
CA GLU A 57 -6.06 22.25 16.56
C GLU A 57 -7.20 22.99 17.29
N ALA A 58 -7.21 22.93 18.63
CA ALA A 58 -8.22 23.61 19.44
C ALA A 58 -8.28 25.14 19.26
N ASN A 59 -7.20 25.74 18.74
CA ASN A 59 -7.10 27.17 18.44
C ASN A 59 -7.65 27.54 17.04
N GLY A 60 -8.12 26.56 16.26
CA GLY A 60 -8.66 26.75 14.90
C GLY A 60 -7.59 26.80 13.78
N MET A 61 -6.31 26.68 14.11
CA MET A 61 -5.25 26.53 13.11
C MET A 61 -5.20 25.10 12.58
N TYR A 62 -4.71 24.92 11.36
CA TYR A 62 -4.49 23.58 10.81
C TYR A 62 -3.42 22.84 11.61
N PHE A 63 -3.68 21.58 11.91
CA PHE A 63 -2.66 20.69 12.44
C PHE A 63 -1.62 20.42 11.36
N VAL A 64 -0.36 20.76 11.65
CA VAL A 64 0.78 20.55 10.77
C VAL A 64 1.73 19.53 11.41
N GLY A 65 2.02 18.46 10.70
CA GLY A 65 2.95 17.41 11.14
C GLY A 65 3.97 17.07 10.07
N ASP A 66 5.19 16.71 10.48
CA ASP A 66 6.25 16.33 9.56
C ASP A 66 6.11 14.86 9.13
N VAL A 67 6.06 14.62 7.81
CA VAL A 67 6.04 13.29 7.17
C VAL A 67 7.02 13.31 5.98
N TRP A 68 6.86 12.40 5.01
CA TRP A 68 7.78 12.25 3.87
C TRP A 68 8.10 13.53 3.11
N PRO A 69 7.13 14.39 2.75
CA PRO A 69 7.43 15.62 2.00
C PRO A 69 7.78 16.81 2.91
N GLY A 70 8.05 16.57 4.20
CA GLY A 70 8.22 17.60 5.22
C GLY A 70 6.89 18.01 5.87
N PRO A 71 6.66 19.30 6.15
CA PRO A 71 5.44 19.77 6.79
C PRO A 71 4.19 19.42 5.98
N CYS A 72 3.25 18.71 6.60
CA CYS A 72 2.01 18.25 6.00
C CYS A 72 0.78 18.68 6.79
N VAL A 73 -0.34 18.83 6.09
CA VAL A 73 -1.69 18.88 6.65
C VAL A 73 -2.42 17.56 6.35
N PHE A 74 -3.44 17.24 7.16
CA PHE A 74 -4.12 15.95 7.10
C PHE A 74 -5.61 16.13 6.87
N PRO A 75 -6.24 15.43 5.91
CA PRO A 75 -7.68 15.46 5.71
C PRO A 75 -8.44 14.93 6.93
N ASP A 76 -9.51 15.60 7.35
CA ASP A 76 -10.42 15.15 8.39
C ASP A 76 -11.48 14.19 7.82
N PHE A 77 -11.14 12.90 7.75
CA PHE A 77 -12.03 11.86 7.26
C PHE A 77 -13.28 11.61 8.13
N THR A 78 -13.39 12.23 9.32
CA THR A 78 -14.63 12.14 10.13
C THR A 78 -15.79 12.82 9.41
N GLN A 79 -15.52 13.86 8.64
CA GLN A 79 -16.50 14.62 7.88
C GLN A 79 -16.82 13.93 6.54
N SER A 80 -18.10 13.69 6.26
CA SER A 80 -18.54 13.05 5.01
C SER A 80 -18.15 13.83 3.76
N LYS A 81 -18.22 15.17 3.80
CA LYS A 81 -17.79 16.03 2.69
C LYS A 81 -16.33 15.81 2.30
N ILE A 82 -15.46 15.55 3.28
CA ILE A 82 -14.02 15.38 3.06
C ILE A 82 -13.74 13.97 2.50
N ARG A 83 -14.50 12.97 2.92
CA ARG A 83 -14.48 11.64 2.27
C ARG A 83 -14.86 11.72 0.79
N SER A 84 -15.89 12.48 0.44
CA SER A 84 -16.28 12.70 -0.96
C SER A 84 -15.24 13.49 -1.77
N TRP A 85 -14.62 14.50 -1.15
CA TRP A 85 -13.53 15.25 -1.77
C TRP A 85 -12.32 14.35 -2.04
N TRP A 86 -11.90 13.55 -1.06
CA TRP A 86 -10.81 12.58 -1.22
C TRP A 86 -11.12 11.53 -2.29
N ALA A 87 -12.34 11.00 -2.28
CA ALA A 87 -12.83 10.09 -3.30
C ALA A 87 -12.64 10.68 -4.71
N ASN A 88 -13.02 11.94 -4.95
CA ASN A 88 -12.79 12.56 -6.26
C ASN A 88 -11.30 12.62 -6.66
N LEU A 89 -10.39 12.88 -5.71
CA LEU A 89 -8.95 12.82 -5.97
C LEU A 89 -8.48 11.40 -6.32
N VAL A 90 -9.02 10.38 -5.66
CA VAL A 90 -8.74 8.96 -5.97
C VAL A 90 -9.25 8.62 -7.36
N ARG A 91 -10.43 9.11 -7.77
CA ARG A 91 -10.99 8.90 -9.12
C ARG A 91 -10.05 9.37 -10.23
N ASP A 92 -9.51 10.58 -10.07
CA ASP A 92 -8.58 11.13 -11.05
C ASP A 92 -7.28 10.33 -11.09
N PHE A 93 -6.82 9.86 -9.93
CA PHE A 93 -5.63 9.03 -9.80
C PHE A 93 -5.78 7.66 -10.48
N ILE A 94 -6.90 6.96 -10.26
CA ILE A 94 -7.16 5.65 -10.89
C ILE A 94 -7.42 5.74 -12.39
N SER A 95 -7.78 6.92 -12.91
CA SER A 95 -7.89 7.16 -14.36
C SER A 95 -6.57 6.92 -15.11
N ASN A 96 -5.45 6.82 -14.38
CA ASN A 96 -4.14 6.44 -14.92
C ASN A 96 -3.95 4.93 -15.13
N GLY A 97 -5.00 4.13 -14.90
CA GLY A 97 -5.00 2.68 -15.10
C GLY A 97 -4.63 1.88 -13.84
N VAL A 98 -4.44 2.55 -12.71
CA VAL A 98 -4.17 1.95 -11.40
C VAL A 98 -5.26 0.94 -11.04
N ASP A 99 -4.87 -0.25 -10.59
CA ASP A 99 -5.79 -1.33 -10.24
C ASP A 99 -6.07 -1.43 -8.74
N GLY A 100 -5.21 -0.85 -7.91
CA GLY A 100 -5.39 -0.83 -6.46
C GLY A 100 -4.55 0.22 -5.76
N ILE A 101 -4.89 0.45 -4.50
CA ILE A 101 -4.37 1.57 -3.70
C ILE A 101 -3.82 1.04 -2.38
N TRP A 102 -2.63 1.50 -2.00
CA TRP A 102 -2.05 1.25 -0.69
C TRP A 102 -2.09 2.54 0.14
N ASN A 103 -2.95 2.60 1.15
CA ASN A 103 -2.95 3.70 2.12
C ASN A 103 -1.94 3.41 3.23
N ASP A 104 -0.81 4.10 3.20
CA ASP A 104 0.21 4.07 4.24
C ASP A 104 0.21 5.37 5.06
N MET A 105 0.96 5.40 6.16
CA MET A 105 1.09 6.55 7.07
C MET A 105 -0.24 7.08 7.61
N ASN A 106 -1.27 6.23 7.62
CA ASN A 106 -2.64 6.59 7.91
C ASN A 106 -3.05 6.30 9.36
N GLU A 107 -2.08 6.28 10.27
CA GLU A 107 -2.34 6.30 11.71
C GLU A 107 -3.01 7.58 12.21
N PRO A 108 -2.49 8.80 11.93
CA PRO A 108 -2.34 9.90 12.89
C PRO A 108 -3.21 9.70 14.13
N ALA A 109 -2.54 9.20 15.18
CA ALA A 109 -3.08 8.42 16.29
C ALA A 109 -3.97 9.19 17.28
N ILE A 110 -5.03 9.85 16.78
CA ILE A 110 -5.96 10.61 17.63
C ILE A 110 -7.40 10.11 17.52
N PHE A 111 -7.77 9.31 16.50
CA PHE A 111 -9.11 8.70 16.45
C PHE A 111 -9.06 7.24 16.01
N LYS A 112 -9.73 6.38 16.80
CA LYS A 112 -9.82 4.91 16.60
C LYS A 112 -10.19 4.48 15.19
N ALA A 113 -10.76 5.35 14.35
CA ALA A 113 -11.29 5.03 13.02
C ALA A 113 -10.63 5.80 11.85
N TYR A 114 -9.60 6.61 12.06
CA TYR A 114 -9.03 7.47 10.99
C TYR A 114 -8.59 6.69 9.75
N GLY A 115 -7.66 5.74 9.91
CA GLY A 115 -7.20 4.88 8.80
C GLY A 115 -8.33 4.07 8.14
N MET A 116 -9.30 3.59 8.93
CA MET A 116 -10.48 2.90 8.39
C MET A 116 -11.34 3.82 7.51
N LEU A 117 -11.54 5.08 7.90
CA LEU A 117 -12.35 6.04 7.14
C LEU A 117 -11.63 6.48 5.86
N MET A 118 -10.30 6.59 5.89
CA MET A 118 -9.49 6.79 4.68
C MET A 118 -9.67 5.60 3.72
N ALA A 119 -9.41 4.39 4.20
CA ALA A 119 -9.53 3.16 3.40
C ALA A 119 -10.95 2.97 2.83
N ARG A 120 -11.99 3.27 3.63
CA ARG A 120 -13.38 3.25 3.19
C ARG A 120 -13.64 4.23 2.04
N SER A 121 -13.16 5.47 2.17
CA SER A 121 -13.36 6.50 1.15
C SER A 121 -12.70 6.10 -0.18
N THR A 122 -11.49 5.54 -0.11
CA THR A 122 -10.77 4.98 -1.26
C THR A 122 -11.55 3.82 -1.90
N TYR A 123 -12.01 2.85 -1.09
CA TYR A 123 -12.74 1.67 -1.58
C TYR A 123 -14.05 2.04 -2.27
N GLU A 124 -14.88 2.87 -1.62
CA GLU A 124 -16.19 3.28 -2.13
C GLU A 124 -16.03 4.01 -3.47
N GLU A 125 -14.99 4.84 -3.63
CA GLU A 125 -14.74 5.47 -4.92
C GLU A 125 -14.30 4.48 -6.00
N MET A 126 -13.35 3.59 -5.68
CA MET A 126 -12.87 2.59 -6.64
C MET A 126 -14.03 1.74 -7.18
N GLU A 127 -15.00 1.39 -6.32
CA GLU A 127 -16.20 0.65 -6.70
C GLU A 127 -17.12 1.47 -7.64
N LEU A 128 -17.25 2.78 -7.38
CA LEU A 128 -18.04 3.68 -8.21
C LEU A 128 -17.38 3.93 -9.58
N ALA A 129 -16.06 4.06 -9.62
CA ALA A 129 -15.30 4.40 -10.80
C ALA A 129 -15.27 3.27 -11.85
N ASP A 130 -15.16 2.00 -11.43
CA ASP A 130 -15.34 0.86 -12.34
C ASP A 130 -16.08 -0.30 -11.65
N LYS A 131 -17.40 -0.32 -11.80
CA LYS A 131 -18.29 -1.36 -11.25
C LYS A 131 -18.01 -2.78 -11.75
N ARG A 132 -17.15 -2.94 -12.77
CA ARG A 132 -16.77 -4.27 -13.30
C ARG A 132 -15.56 -4.84 -12.57
N LYS A 133 -14.82 -4.02 -11.82
CA LYS A 133 -13.65 -4.42 -11.05
C LYS A 133 -13.99 -4.45 -9.57
N HIS A 134 -13.44 -5.42 -8.85
CA HIS A 134 -13.44 -5.39 -7.39
C HIS A 134 -12.30 -4.49 -6.92
N PRO A 135 -12.57 -3.49 -6.05
CA PRO A 135 -11.51 -2.67 -5.49
C PRO A 135 -10.52 -3.49 -4.68
N PHE A 136 -9.24 -3.14 -4.79
CA PHE A 136 -8.22 -3.60 -3.87
C PHE A 136 -7.61 -2.39 -3.16
N VAL A 137 -7.80 -2.36 -1.84
CA VAL A 137 -7.19 -1.37 -0.95
C VAL A 137 -6.36 -2.11 0.10
N LEU A 138 -5.10 -1.74 0.23
CA LEU A 138 -4.22 -2.16 1.33
C LEU A 138 -4.08 -1.01 2.33
N THR A 139 -4.19 -1.28 3.63
CA THR A 139 -4.05 -0.25 4.67
C THR A 139 -3.07 -0.68 5.77
N ARG A 140 -2.32 0.27 6.33
CA ARG A 140 -1.52 0.04 7.55
C ARG A 140 -2.39 0.10 8.80
N ALA A 141 -3.07 1.23 9.00
CA ALA A 141 -3.97 1.42 10.14
C ALA A 141 -5.41 1.02 9.82
N GLY A 142 -6.13 0.55 10.83
CA GLY A 142 -7.55 0.20 10.71
C GLY A 142 -8.23 0.04 12.07
N PHE A 143 -9.55 -0.11 12.04
CA PHE A 143 -10.39 -0.43 13.19
C PHE A 143 -11.23 -1.68 12.95
N ILE A 144 -11.98 -2.11 13.97
CA ILE A 144 -12.99 -3.16 13.81
C ILE A 144 -13.87 -2.81 12.61
N ALA A 145 -14.05 -3.80 11.73
CA ALA A 145 -14.83 -3.70 10.50
C ALA A 145 -14.10 -3.11 9.27
N SER A 146 -12.78 -2.90 9.35
CA SER A 146 -11.94 -2.51 8.20
C SER A 146 -11.89 -3.58 7.10
N GLN A 147 -12.12 -4.86 7.43
CA GLN A 147 -12.12 -5.97 6.47
C GLN A 147 -13.14 -5.82 5.34
N ARG A 148 -14.14 -4.96 5.51
CA ARG A 148 -15.13 -4.66 4.46
C ARG A 148 -14.58 -3.79 3.34
N TYR A 149 -13.50 -3.06 3.61
CA TYR A 149 -12.98 -2.02 2.71
C TYR A 149 -11.51 -2.23 2.35
N ALA A 150 -10.71 -2.91 3.19
CA ALA A 150 -9.29 -3.06 2.92
C ALA A 150 -8.68 -4.35 3.49
N ALA A 151 -7.69 -4.86 2.76
CA ALA A 151 -6.66 -5.73 3.29
C ALA A 151 -5.74 -4.95 4.23
N MET A 152 -5.10 -5.65 5.17
CA MET A 152 -4.16 -5.05 6.12
C MET A 152 -2.77 -5.64 5.96
N TRP A 153 -1.74 -4.84 6.19
CA TRP A 153 -0.40 -5.35 6.42
C TRP A 153 0.05 -5.02 7.85
N THR A 154 0.88 -5.89 8.44
CA THR A 154 1.21 -5.86 9.88
C THR A 154 2.25 -4.81 10.28
N GLY A 155 2.56 -3.85 9.41
CA GLY A 155 3.57 -2.83 9.67
C GLY A 155 5.00 -3.28 9.39
N ASP A 156 5.91 -2.33 9.55
CA ASP A 156 7.35 -2.43 9.26
C ASP A 156 8.03 -3.47 10.15
N ASN A 157 8.18 -4.70 9.65
CA ASN A 157 8.84 -5.79 10.37
C ASN A 157 10.35 -5.83 10.09
N LEU A 158 11.11 -6.59 10.91
CA LEU A 158 12.55 -6.72 10.77
C LEU A 158 12.91 -8.00 10.00
N SER A 159 14.02 -7.93 9.26
CA SER A 159 14.66 -9.06 8.58
C SER A 159 15.36 -10.00 9.56
N ASN A 160 14.60 -10.63 10.46
CA ASN A 160 15.11 -11.61 11.44
C ASN A 160 14.13 -12.79 11.67
N TRP A 161 14.62 -13.83 12.36
CA TRP A 161 13.82 -15.05 12.64
C TRP A 161 12.68 -14.81 13.63
N GLU A 162 12.83 -13.85 14.54
CA GLU A 162 11.80 -13.54 15.54
C GLU A 162 10.56 -12.95 14.87
N HIS A 163 10.73 -11.99 13.97
CA HIS A 163 9.62 -11.39 13.22
C HIS A 163 8.98 -12.37 12.24
N LEU A 164 9.75 -13.29 11.64
CA LEU A 164 9.17 -14.40 10.88
C LEU A 164 8.24 -15.23 11.76
N HIS A 165 8.69 -15.62 12.95
CA HIS A 165 7.89 -16.43 13.87
C HIS A 165 6.66 -15.68 14.41
N MET A 166 6.82 -14.41 14.81
CA MET A 166 5.72 -13.58 15.30
C MET A 166 4.64 -13.36 14.25
N SER A 167 5.02 -13.25 12.97
CA SER A 167 4.08 -12.96 11.88
C SER A 167 2.95 -13.98 11.76
N ILE A 168 3.24 -15.26 12.01
CA ILE A 168 2.27 -16.35 11.95
C ILE A 168 1.16 -16.11 12.98
N SER A 169 1.56 -15.88 14.24
CA SER A 169 0.61 -15.62 15.33
C SER A 169 -0.14 -14.31 15.16
N MET A 170 0.49 -13.27 14.59
CA MET A 170 -0.15 -11.99 14.32
C MET A 170 -1.25 -12.12 13.25
N VAL A 171 -0.95 -12.75 12.11
CA VAL A 171 -1.93 -12.93 11.03
C VAL A 171 -3.10 -13.80 11.48
N LEU A 172 -2.84 -14.87 12.24
CA LEU A 172 -3.91 -15.72 12.79
C LEU A 172 -4.81 -14.93 13.75
N GLN A 173 -4.23 -14.13 14.65
CA GLN A 173 -5.00 -13.31 15.58
C GLN A 173 -5.82 -12.24 14.87
N LEU A 174 -5.27 -11.60 13.82
CA LEU A 174 -6.01 -10.68 12.97
C LEU A 174 -7.18 -11.38 12.28
N GLY A 175 -6.96 -12.58 11.73
CA GLY A 175 -8.03 -13.39 11.14
C GLY A 175 -9.15 -13.71 12.13
N LEU A 176 -8.80 -14.15 13.34
CA LEU A 176 -9.76 -14.40 14.43
C LEU A 176 -10.47 -13.12 14.91
N SER A 177 -9.82 -11.96 14.79
CA SER A 177 -10.38 -10.65 15.13
C SER A 177 -11.23 -10.04 13.99
N GLY A 178 -11.46 -10.78 12.91
CA GLY A 178 -12.28 -10.35 11.79
C GLY A 178 -11.53 -9.68 10.64
N GLN A 179 -10.19 -9.70 10.63
CA GLN A 179 -9.33 -9.21 9.54
C GLN A 179 -8.62 -10.38 8.83
N PRO A 180 -9.34 -11.20 8.03
CA PRO A 180 -8.79 -12.41 7.40
C PRO A 180 -7.81 -12.11 6.27
N LEU A 181 -7.88 -10.92 5.66
CA LEU A 181 -6.93 -10.49 4.64
C LEU A 181 -5.84 -9.65 5.29
N SER A 182 -4.87 -10.34 5.89
CA SER A 182 -3.70 -9.71 6.49
C SER A 182 -2.39 -10.41 6.13
N ARG A 183 -1.27 -9.67 6.17
CA ARG A 183 0.07 -10.19 5.88
C ARG A 183 1.21 -9.40 6.54
N PRO A 184 2.38 -10.01 6.74
CA PRO A 184 3.65 -9.32 6.96
C PRO A 184 4.39 -9.00 5.65
N ASP A 185 5.49 -8.26 5.72
CA ASP A 185 6.48 -8.20 4.62
C ASP A 185 7.38 -9.44 4.64
N ILE A 186 7.42 -10.12 3.51
CA ILE A 186 8.23 -11.32 3.31
C ILE A 186 9.69 -10.89 3.12
N GLY A 187 10.58 -11.46 3.93
CA GLY A 187 11.98 -11.08 3.99
C GLY A 187 12.27 -10.17 5.18
N GLY A 188 11.30 -9.34 5.57
CA GLY A 188 11.44 -8.25 6.53
C GLY A 188 11.59 -6.91 5.81
N PHE A 189 10.88 -5.88 6.30
CA PHE A 189 10.98 -4.51 5.78
C PHE A 189 12.36 -3.92 6.07
N ALA A 190 12.75 -3.90 7.35
CA ALA A 190 13.98 -3.27 7.79
C ALA A 190 15.14 -4.25 8.00
N GLY A 191 16.34 -3.84 7.58
CA GLY A 191 17.55 -4.66 7.59
C GLY A 191 17.59 -5.73 6.48
N ASN A 192 18.69 -6.49 6.44
CA ASN A 192 19.01 -7.38 5.31
C ASN A 192 18.76 -8.85 5.63
N ALA A 193 17.93 -9.52 4.84
CA ALA A 193 17.70 -10.95 4.97
C ALA A 193 18.93 -11.74 4.47
N THR A 194 19.19 -12.90 5.08
CA THR A 194 20.11 -13.89 4.50
C THR A 194 19.34 -14.78 3.51
N PRO A 195 19.98 -15.42 2.51
CA PRO A 195 19.30 -16.35 1.59
C PRO A 195 18.47 -17.41 2.32
N LYS A 196 19.01 -17.97 3.41
CA LYS A 196 18.32 -18.97 4.24
C LYS A 196 17.08 -18.39 4.95
N LEU A 197 17.18 -17.17 5.49
CA LEU A 197 16.05 -16.51 6.13
C LEU A 197 14.97 -16.15 5.10
N PHE A 198 15.36 -15.57 3.96
CA PHE A 198 14.46 -15.19 2.89
C PHE A 198 13.72 -16.41 2.31
N GLY A 199 14.43 -17.52 2.06
CA GLY A 199 13.81 -18.76 1.61
C GLY A 199 12.76 -19.31 2.58
N ARG A 200 12.97 -19.17 3.90
CA ARG A 200 11.96 -19.53 4.91
C ARG A 200 10.79 -18.56 4.95
N TRP A 201 11.07 -17.27 4.83
CA TRP A 201 10.06 -16.22 4.69
C TRP A 201 9.16 -16.48 3.49
N MET A 202 9.73 -16.85 2.33
CA MET A 202 8.96 -17.21 1.14
C MET A 202 8.07 -18.42 1.39
N GLY A 203 8.60 -19.47 2.02
CA GLY A 203 7.85 -20.68 2.38
C GLY A 203 6.58 -20.40 3.17
N PHE A 204 6.68 -19.69 4.30
CA PHE A 204 5.51 -19.30 5.10
C PHE A 204 4.70 -18.19 4.44
N GLY A 205 5.38 -17.25 3.77
CA GLY A 205 4.81 -16.11 3.08
C GLY A 205 3.81 -16.50 1.99
N ALA A 206 4.10 -17.59 1.29
CA ALA A 206 3.19 -18.16 0.30
C ALA A 206 1.89 -18.71 0.91
N MET A 207 1.88 -19.04 2.20
CA MET A 207 0.70 -19.55 2.91
C MET A 207 -0.16 -18.44 3.52
N PHE A 208 0.33 -17.19 3.56
CA PHE A 208 -0.49 -16.07 4.02
C PHE A 208 -1.56 -15.69 2.98
N PRO A 209 -2.71 -15.15 3.43
CA PRO A 209 -3.79 -14.66 2.56
C PRO A 209 -3.29 -13.71 1.46
N LEU A 210 -2.28 -12.90 1.78
CA LEU A 210 -1.57 -12.03 0.84
C LEU A 210 -0.07 -12.32 0.94
N CYS A 211 0.62 -12.42 -0.20
CA CYS A 211 2.06 -12.66 -0.24
C CYS A 211 2.74 -11.45 -0.88
N HIS A 212 3.67 -10.86 -0.16
CA HIS A 212 4.29 -9.62 -0.60
C HIS A 212 5.70 -9.50 -0.03
N GLY A 213 6.68 -9.27 -0.90
CA GLY A 213 8.02 -8.84 -0.50
C GLY A 213 8.12 -7.32 -0.49
N HIS A 214 8.54 -6.75 0.63
CA HIS A 214 8.79 -5.32 0.80
C HIS A 214 10.15 -5.14 1.48
N SER A 215 10.82 -4.04 1.19
CA SER A 215 12.08 -3.67 1.84
C SER A 215 12.25 -2.15 1.85
N GLU A 216 12.84 -1.64 2.93
CA GLU A 216 13.15 -0.23 3.09
C GLU A 216 14.29 0.21 2.15
N THR A 217 14.43 1.53 1.97
CA THR A 217 15.59 2.10 1.26
C THR A 217 16.90 1.72 1.96
N ASP A 218 17.99 1.63 1.20
CA ASP A 218 19.34 1.30 1.70
C ASP A 218 19.54 -0.15 2.20
N THR A 219 18.57 -1.04 1.96
CA THR A 219 18.75 -2.49 2.07
C THR A 219 19.29 -3.12 0.79
N ILE A 220 19.78 -4.36 0.90
CA ILE A 220 20.10 -5.20 -0.26
C ILE A 220 18.82 -5.53 -1.05
N ASN A 221 19.00 -5.96 -2.29
CA ASN A 221 17.92 -6.43 -3.13
C ASN A 221 17.17 -7.62 -2.48
N HIS A 222 15.87 -7.45 -2.20
CA HIS A 222 15.00 -8.46 -1.61
C HIS A 222 14.05 -9.12 -2.62
N GLU A 223 14.31 -8.97 -3.93
CA GLU A 223 13.58 -9.73 -4.94
C GLU A 223 13.99 -11.23 -4.90
N PRO A 224 13.09 -12.17 -5.23
CA PRO A 224 13.37 -13.60 -5.10
C PRO A 224 14.61 -14.09 -5.85
N TRP A 225 14.95 -13.47 -6.98
CA TRP A 225 16.13 -13.80 -7.80
C TRP A 225 17.44 -13.19 -7.27
N SER A 226 17.38 -12.31 -6.28
CA SER A 226 18.56 -11.59 -5.75
C SER A 226 19.39 -12.41 -4.76
N PHE A 227 18.91 -13.59 -4.33
CA PHE A 227 19.55 -14.44 -3.32
C PHE A 227 20.36 -15.63 -3.89
N GLY A 228 20.61 -15.65 -5.21
CA GLY A 228 21.42 -16.67 -5.89
C GLY A 228 20.65 -17.93 -6.31
N GLU A 229 21.37 -18.92 -6.84
CA GLU A 229 20.81 -20.18 -7.38
C GLU A 229 20.50 -21.24 -6.31
N GLU A 230 20.83 -20.99 -5.03
CA GLU A 230 20.41 -21.89 -3.95
C GLU A 230 18.88 -21.77 -3.74
N GLU A 231 18.15 -22.69 -4.36
CA GLU A 231 16.73 -22.99 -4.17
C GLU A 231 16.25 -22.74 -2.73
N PRO A 232 15.16 -21.97 -2.50
CA PRO A 232 13.83 -22.36 -2.99
C PRO A 232 12.78 -21.24 -3.31
N PRO A 233 13.08 -19.92 -3.49
CA PRO A 233 12.01 -18.91 -3.57
C PRO A 233 11.05 -19.14 -4.75
N MET A 234 11.59 -19.55 -5.90
CA MET A 234 10.82 -19.77 -7.13
C MET A 234 9.93 -21.01 -7.06
N CYS A 235 10.41 -22.11 -6.49
CA CYS A 235 9.61 -23.34 -6.30
C CYS A 235 8.41 -23.09 -5.37
N VAL A 236 8.55 -22.22 -4.38
CA VAL A 236 7.46 -21.82 -3.49
C VAL A 236 6.44 -20.92 -4.19
N LEU A 237 6.91 -19.99 -5.04
CA LEU A 237 6.01 -19.19 -5.90
C LEU A 237 5.25 -20.08 -6.89
N GLN A 238 5.93 -21.07 -7.47
CA GLN A 238 5.32 -22.08 -8.35
C GLN A 238 4.24 -22.87 -7.61
N LEU A 239 4.52 -23.33 -6.37
CA LEU A 239 3.54 -24.01 -5.52
C LEU A 239 2.32 -23.12 -5.24
N LYS A 240 2.54 -21.84 -4.96
CA LYS A 240 1.44 -20.88 -4.75
C LYS A 240 0.59 -20.72 -6.01
N TYR A 241 1.21 -20.69 -7.18
CA TYR A 241 0.52 -20.63 -8.47
C TYR A 241 -0.33 -21.88 -8.71
N VAL A 242 0.21 -23.07 -8.42
CA VAL A 242 -0.52 -24.35 -8.51
C VAL A 242 -1.71 -24.37 -7.55
N LEU A 243 -1.54 -23.95 -6.29
CA LEU A 243 -2.63 -23.88 -5.30
C LEU A 243 -3.75 -22.91 -5.71
N LYS A 244 -3.42 -21.82 -6.42
CA LYS A 244 -4.39 -20.89 -6.99
C LYS A 244 -5.23 -21.56 -8.10
N GLN A 245 -4.60 -22.35 -8.98
CA GLN A 245 -5.27 -23.07 -10.07
C GLN A 245 -6.25 -24.14 -9.53
N GLU A 246 -5.94 -24.73 -8.38
CA GLU A 246 -6.80 -25.71 -7.68
C GLU A 246 -7.94 -25.08 -6.85
N GLY A 247 -8.20 -23.77 -7.01
CA GLY A 247 -9.40 -23.12 -6.47
C GLY A 247 -9.22 -22.24 -5.23
N LEU A 248 -7.98 -21.94 -4.79
CA LEU A 248 -7.76 -20.85 -3.80
C LEU A 248 -7.98 -19.49 -4.46
N LYS A 249 -9.16 -18.89 -4.21
CA LYS A 249 -9.64 -17.66 -4.86
C LYS A 249 -8.97 -16.35 -4.41
N ILE A 250 -8.14 -16.35 -3.36
CA ILE A 250 -7.55 -15.13 -2.82
C ILE A 250 -6.04 -15.33 -2.65
N ILE A 251 -5.31 -15.09 -3.73
CA ILE A 251 -3.85 -15.10 -3.75
C ILE A 251 -3.39 -13.90 -4.59
N ILE A 252 -2.81 -12.91 -3.91
CA ILE A 252 -2.13 -11.75 -4.49
C ILE A 252 -0.64 -11.86 -4.13
N LEU A 253 0.22 -11.67 -5.13
CA LEU A 253 1.68 -11.64 -5.00
C LEU A 253 2.17 -10.20 -5.30
N GLN A 254 3.07 -9.66 -4.50
CA GLN A 254 3.59 -8.30 -4.67
C GLN A 254 5.08 -8.22 -4.32
N LEU A 255 5.87 -7.42 -5.03
CA LEU A 255 7.31 -7.28 -4.79
C LEU A 255 7.71 -5.83 -4.98
N VAL A 256 8.10 -5.14 -3.90
CA VAL A 256 8.28 -3.69 -3.88
C VAL A 256 9.64 -3.32 -3.29
N ARG A 257 10.33 -2.40 -3.96
CA ARG A 257 11.53 -1.73 -3.46
C ARG A 257 11.36 -0.22 -3.48
N LEU A 258 11.69 0.44 -2.37
CA LEU A 258 11.77 1.90 -2.29
C LEU A 258 13.11 2.39 -2.90
N SER A 259 13.08 3.44 -3.73
CA SER A 259 14.27 4.03 -4.36
C SER A 259 14.75 5.26 -3.58
N PRO A 260 16.08 5.49 -3.41
CA PRO A 260 16.56 6.67 -2.70
C PRO A 260 16.34 7.96 -3.50
N LYS A 261 15.98 9.02 -2.77
CA LYS A 261 16.04 10.46 -3.10
C LYS A 261 15.19 10.98 -4.27
N GLY A 262 14.15 11.74 -3.91
CA GLY A 262 13.58 12.87 -4.63
C GLY A 262 13.11 13.89 -3.57
N VAL A 263 13.55 15.14 -3.66
CA VAL A 263 13.28 16.21 -2.67
C VAL A 263 11.93 16.90 -2.95
N HIS A 264 11.08 16.27 -3.75
CA HIS A 264 9.71 16.66 -3.98
C HIS A 264 8.81 15.53 -3.50
N GLY A 265 7.67 15.89 -2.91
CA GLY A 265 6.77 14.96 -2.25
C GLY A 265 6.19 14.00 -3.27
N ASP A 266 6.87 12.88 -3.48
CA ASP A 266 6.67 12.08 -4.67
C ASP A 266 6.22 10.67 -4.28
N PHE A 267 5.10 10.27 -4.89
CA PHE A 267 4.52 8.95 -4.83
C PHE A 267 5.56 7.86 -5.02
N HIS A 268 5.64 6.93 -4.06
CA HIS A 268 6.45 5.74 -4.21
C HIS A 268 5.76 4.76 -5.17
N CYS A 269 6.41 4.45 -6.29
CA CYS A 269 5.93 3.45 -7.24
C CYS A 269 6.19 2.06 -6.65
N VAL A 270 5.11 1.29 -6.55
CA VAL A 270 5.04 -0.02 -5.90
C VAL A 270 4.80 -1.04 -7.01
N TRP A 271 5.75 -1.94 -7.28
CA TRP A 271 5.58 -2.96 -8.32
C TRP A 271 4.72 -4.12 -7.79
N GLU A 272 3.69 -4.51 -8.55
CA GLU A 272 2.76 -5.56 -8.16
C GLU A 272 2.69 -6.74 -9.12
N PHE A 273 2.96 -7.93 -8.59
CA PHE A 273 2.88 -9.21 -9.30
C PHE A 273 1.45 -9.79 -9.21
N ILE A 274 0.42 -9.08 -9.64
CA ILE A 274 -0.90 -9.72 -9.78
C ILE A 274 -0.90 -10.53 -11.07
N ALA A 275 -0.44 -11.77 -11.02
CA ALA A 275 -0.63 -12.72 -12.11
C ALA A 275 -2.13 -13.06 -12.23
N GLN A 276 -2.83 -12.42 -13.17
CA GLN A 276 -4.11 -12.89 -13.67
C GLN A 276 -3.86 -13.79 -14.88
N ALA A 277 -4.46 -14.99 -14.85
CA ALA A 277 -4.65 -15.80 -16.05
C ALA A 277 -5.75 -15.17 -16.91
#